data_AF-A0A354P0Y0-F1
#
_entry.id   AF-A0A354P0Y0-F1
#
_cell.length_a   1.000
_cell.length_b   1.000
_cell.length_c   1.000
_cell.angle_alpha   90.00
_cell.angle_beta   90.00
_cell.angle_gamma   90.00
#
_symmetry.space_group_name_H-M   'P 1'
#
loop_
_entity.id
_entity.type
_entity.pdbx_description
1 polymer ?
#
loop_
_entity_poly.entity_id
_entity_poly.type
_entity_poly.pdbx_seq_one_letter_code
_entity_poly.pdbx_strand_id
1 'polypeptide(L)'
;MLNVLWWLITVEALGLAVFPLAFYLLRRLPDRGFSVTKPLGILLVGYIAWILGALNIVPAIRVSLIVIVLLVASVSAWVAWTHRVELKKFVMAERRTLIAAEIIFLVMFLGWAMFRSYDPAIDHTEQPMDFAFFNASIEATSGQPEDPWLRGETISYYYFGYWMLGAVSEISGVPSNYSYNLSLALIPALGAMGLFGLVFAMARSEGAKWKFAVFT
;
A
#
# COMPACT_ATOMS: atom_id res chain seq x y z
N MET A 1 19.09 6.90 -4.64
CA MET A 1 18.03 7.76 -5.23
C MET A 1 17.12 6.98 -6.17
N LEU A 2 17.65 6.24 -7.16
CA LEU A 2 16.83 5.47 -8.11
C LEU A 2 15.89 4.44 -7.45
N ASN A 3 16.36 3.72 -6.42
CA ASN A 3 15.54 2.75 -5.66
C ASN A 3 14.32 3.41 -4.98
N VAL A 4 14.51 4.62 -4.43
CA VAL A 4 13.43 5.39 -3.78
C VAL A 4 12.36 5.76 -4.82
N LEU A 5 12.79 6.16 -6.02
CA LEU A 5 11.89 6.53 -7.11
C LEU A 5 11.07 5.32 -7.60
N TRP A 6 11.72 4.18 -7.87
CA TRP A 6 11.02 2.96 -8.29
C TRP A 6 10.04 2.46 -7.23
N TRP A 7 10.43 2.54 -5.95
CA TRP A 7 9.56 2.22 -4.83
C TRP A 7 8.32 3.11 -4.81
N LEU A 8 8.49 4.44 -4.86
CA LEU A 8 7.39 5.39 -4.89
C LEU A 8 6.48 5.17 -6.11
N ILE A 9 7.04 5.02 -7.31
CA ILE A 9 6.26 4.75 -8.53
C ILE A 9 5.42 3.48 -8.34
N THR A 10 5.99 2.44 -7.73
CA THR A 10 5.28 1.17 -7.50
C THR A 10 4.12 1.36 -6.52
N VAL A 11 4.36 2.02 -5.38
CA VAL A 11 3.32 2.30 -4.38
C VAL A 11 2.21 3.18 -4.94
N GLU A 12 2.57 4.23 -5.70
CA GLU A 12 1.59 5.09 -6.39
C GLU A 12 0.79 4.31 -7.42
N ALA A 13 1.45 3.49 -8.24
CA ALA A 13 0.78 2.66 -9.23
C ALA A 13 -0.20 1.69 -8.58
N LEU A 14 0.16 1.04 -7.47
CA LEU A 14 -0.73 0.16 -6.71
C LEU A 14 -1.93 0.91 -6.14
N GLY A 15 -1.71 2.10 -5.57
CA GLY A 15 -2.80 2.94 -5.06
C GLY A 15 -3.76 3.39 -6.16
N LEU A 16 -3.22 3.95 -7.25
CA LEU A 16 -4.01 4.42 -8.39
C LEU A 16 -4.73 3.29 -9.11
N ALA A 17 -4.12 2.10 -9.21
CA ALA A 17 -4.76 0.93 -9.79
C ALA A 17 -6.04 0.53 -9.05
N VAL A 18 -6.15 0.83 -7.75
CA VAL A 18 -7.32 0.48 -6.93
C VAL A 18 -8.24 1.68 -6.68
N PHE A 19 -7.81 2.91 -6.99
CA PHE A 19 -8.61 4.10 -6.72
C PHE A 19 -10.05 4.05 -7.28
N PRO A 20 -10.30 3.69 -8.55
CA PRO A 20 -11.67 3.53 -9.04
C PRO A 20 -12.53 2.51 -8.27
N LEU A 21 -11.93 1.41 -7.81
CA LEU A 21 -12.61 0.43 -6.95
C LEU A 21 -12.94 1.04 -5.58
N ALA A 22 -11.97 1.69 -4.93
CA ALA A 22 -12.20 2.41 -3.68
C ALA A 22 -13.29 3.47 -3.84
N PHE A 23 -13.27 4.22 -4.95
CA PHE A 23 -14.24 5.27 -5.27
C PHE A 23 -15.67 4.74 -5.35
N TYR A 24 -15.84 3.54 -5.91
CA TYR A 24 -17.13 2.88 -6.04
C TYR A 24 -17.58 2.15 -4.77
N LEU A 25 -16.66 1.58 -3.99
CA LEU A 25 -16.99 0.82 -2.77
C LEU A 25 -17.18 1.75 -1.56
N LEU A 26 -16.38 2.81 -1.45
CA LEU A 26 -16.33 3.73 -0.32
C LEU A 26 -17.08 5.04 -0.59
N ARG A 27 -18.25 4.95 -1.26
CA ARG A 27 -19.06 6.12 -1.69
C ARG A 27 -19.53 7.01 -0.53
N ARG A 28 -19.57 6.46 0.69
CA ARG A 28 -19.98 7.16 1.90
C ARG A 28 -18.86 8.04 2.48
N LEU A 29 -17.60 7.79 2.12
CA LEU A 29 -16.48 8.61 2.55
C LEU A 29 -16.39 9.87 1.68
N PRO A 30 -16.15 11.06 2.26
CA PRO A 30 -16.09 12.30 1.48
C PRO A 30 -14.94 12.36 0.47
N ASP A 31 -13.80 11.70 0.75
CA ASP A 31 -12.67 11.55 -0.16
C ASP A 31 -12.79 10.33 -1.08
N ARG A 32 -13.92 9.61 -1.00
CA ARG A 32 -14.19 8.37 -1.76
C ARG A 32 -13.10 7.30 -1.55
N GLY A 33 -12.47 7.30 -0.38
CA GLY A 33 -11.46 6.32 0.00
C GLY A 33 -10.07 6.57 -0.59
N PHE A 34 -9.82 7.72 -1.21
CA PHE A 34 -8.52 8.05 -1.81
C PHE A 34 -7.37 7.93 -0.81
N SER A 35 -7.56 8.40 0.44
CA SER A 35 -6.55 8.35 1.50
C SER A 35 -6.12 6.96 1.93
N VAL A 36 -6.87 5.91 1.56
CA VAL A 36 -6.55 4.51 1.89
C VAL A 36 -6.27 3.66 0.65
N THR A 37 -6.12 4.27 -0.53
CA THR A 37 -5.89 3.54 -1.78
C THR A 37 -4.56 2.82 -1.81
N LYS A 38 -3.47 3.46 -1.38
CA LYS A 38 -2.13 2.85 -1.30
C LYS A 38 -2.09 1.61 -0.39
N PRO A 39 -2.53 1.65 0.88
CA PRO A 39 -2.57 0.44 1.70
C PRO A 39 -3.57 -0.59 1.16
N LEU A 40 -4.69 -0.18 0.56
CA LEU A 40 -5.64 -1.10 -0.06
C LEU A 40 -5.04 -1.81 -1.29
N GLY A 41 -4.27 -1.11 -2.12
CA GLY A 41 -3.58 -1.69 -3.27
C GLY A 41 -2.55 -2.73 -2.88
N ILE A 42 -1.72 -2.40 -1.88
CA ILE A 42 -0.74 -3.33 -1.29
C ILE A 42 -1.46 -4.54 -0.68
N LEU A 43 -2.53 -4.31 0.08
CA LEU A 43 -3.32 -5.38 0.70
C LEU A 43 -3.95 -6.30 -0.32
N LEU A 44 -4.62 -5.77 -1.35
CA LEU A 44 -5.29 -6.59 -2.36
C LEU A 44 -4.31 -7.47 -3.13
N VAL A 45 -3.21 -6.89 -3.61
CA VAL A 45 -2.19 -7.65 -4.35
C VAL A 45 -1.50 -8.65 -3.46
N GLY A 46 -1.08 -8.23 -2.26
CA GLY A 46 -0.43 -9.10 -1.28
C GLY A 46 -1.34 -10.25 -0.83
N TYR A 47 -2.61 -9.98 -0.54
CA TYR A 47 -3.58 -10.99 -0.13
C TYR A 47 -3.90 -11.99 -1.23
N ILE A 48 -4.13 -11.53 -2.46
CA ILE A 48 -4.39 -12.42 -3.61
C ILE A 48 -3.16 -13.32 -3.86
N ALA A 49 -1.96 -12.74 -3.84
CA ALA A 49 -0.73 -13.52 -3.99
C ALA A 49 -0.56 -14.54 -2.86
N TRP A 50 -0.84 -14.13 -1.62
CA TRP A 50 -0.74 -14.99 -0.43
C TRP A 50 -1.70 -16.16 -0.49
N ILE A 51 -2.99 -15.92 -0.78
CA ILE A 51 -3.99 -16.99 -0.78
C ILE A 51 -3.78 -17.96 -1.94
N LEU A 52 -3.43 -17.46 -3.14
CA LEU A 52 -3.13 -18.30 -4.29
C LEU A 52 -1.85 -19.13 -4.06
N GLY A 53 -0.84 -18.54 -3.43
CA GLY A 53 0.39 -19.23 -3.05
C GLY A 53 0.15 -20.25 -1.93
N ALA A 54 -0.64 -19.92 -0.91
CA ALA A 54 -0.92 -20.81 0.22
C ALA A 54 -1.72 -22.05 -0.20
N LEU A 55 -2.60 -21.87 -1.20
CA LEU A 55 -3.33 -22.97 -1.84
C LEU A 55 -2.52 -23.68 -2.94
N ASN A 56 -1.28 -23.28 -3.19
CA ASN A 56 -0.41 -23.80 -4.25
C ASN A 56 -1.04 -23.74 -5.66
N ILE A 57 -1.85 -22.70 -5.94
CA ILE A 57 -2.50 -22.50 -7.25
C ILE A 57 -1.56 -21.76 -8.21
N VAL A 58 -0.94 -20.68 -7.74
CA VAL A 58 -0.02 -19.84 -8.53
C VAL A 58 1.20 -19.52 -7.68
N PRO A 59 2.44 -19.68 -8.20
CA PRO A 59 3.63 -19.30 -7.45
C PRO A 59 3.72 -17.78 -7.30
N ALA A 60 4.11 -17.29 -6.12
CA ALA A 60 4.20 -15.86 -5.78
C ALA A 60 5.46 -15.16 -6.33
N ILE A 61 5.84 -15.47 -7.57
CA ILE A 61 6.98 -14.84 -8.26
C ILE A 61 6.57 -13.50 -8.90
N ARG A 62 7.57 -12.69 -9.26
CA ARG A 62 7.38 -11.38 -9.94
C ARG A 62 6.35 -11.38 -11.06
N VAL A 63 6.38 -12.37 -11.96
CA VAL A 63 5.45 -12.44 -13.10
C VAL A 63 4.00 -12.60 -12.61
N SER A 64 3.76 -13.49 -11.65
CA SER A 64 2.44 -13.70 -11.06
C SER A 64 1.93 -12.45 -10.35
N LEU A 65 2.79 -11.76 -9.61
CA LEU A 65 2.45 -10.49 -8.96
C LEU A 65 2.05 -9.42 -9.98
N ILE A 66 2.79 -9.28 -11.08
CA ILE A 66 2.44 -8.35 -12.16
C ILE A 66 1.09 -8.73 -12.79
N VAL A 67 0.84 -10.01 -13.03
CA VAL A 67 -0.47 -10.49 -13.55
C VAL A 67 -1.59 -10.15 -12.58
N ILE A 68 -1.42 -10.37 -11.27
CA ILE A 68 -2.39 -10.00 -10.24
C ILE A 68 -2.67 -8.49 -10.28
N VAL A 69 -1.62 -7.65 -10.34
CA VAL A 69 -1.76 -6.20 -10.47
C VAL A 69 -2.57 -5.82 -11.72
N LEU A 70 -2.27 -6.44 -12.86
CA LEU A 70 -2.99 -6.19 -14.12
C LEU A 70 -4.45 -6.64 -14.06
N LEU A 71 -4.76 -7.75 -13.39
CA LEU A 71 -6.13 -8.20 -13.19
C LEU A 71 -6.91 -7.21 -12.31
N VAL A 72 -6.34 -6.80 -11.18
CA VAL A 72 -6.94 -5.79 -10.28
C VAL A 72 -7.15 -4.48 -11.04
N ALA A 73 -6.14 -4.02 -11.79
CA ALA A 73 -6.21 -2.80 -12.59
C ALA A 73 -7.25 -2.90 -13.71
N SER A 74 -7.46 -4.09 -14.31
CA SER A 74 -8.46 -4.30 -15.37
C SER A 74 -9.88 -4.19 -14.82
N VAL A 75 -10.17 -4.80 -13.68
CA VAL A 75 -11.47 -4.65 -12.98
C VAL A 75 -11.69 -3.19 -12.60
N SER A 76 -10.65 -2.53 -12.06
CA SER A 76 -10.70 -1.13 -11.69
C SER A 76 -10.92 -0.20 -12.89
N ALA A 77 -10.27 -0.47 -14.02
CA ALA A 77 -10.44 0.28 -15.27
C ALA A 77 -11.86 0.12 -15.83
N TRP A 78 -12.44 -1.07 -15.74
CA TRP A 78 -13.84 -1.29 -16.12
C TRP A 78 -14.82 -0.48 -15.25
N VAL A 79 -14.59 -0.42 -13.94
CA VAL A 79 -15.36 0.42 -13.01
C VAL A 79 -15.17 1.90 -13.33
N ALA A 80 -13.93 2.33 -13.59
CA ALA A 80 -13.60 3.70 -13.98
C ALA A 80 -14.30 4.10 -15.28
N TRP A 81 -14.33 3.24 -16.28
CA TRP A 81 -15.00 3.47 -17.56
C TRP A 81 -16.51 3.66 -17.38
N THR A 82 -17.13 2.76 -16.60
CA THR A 82 -18.57 2.79 -16.32
C THR A 82 -18.98 4.06 -15.56
N HIS A 83 -18.13 4.56 -14.66
CA HIS A 83 -18.40 5.75 -13.82
C HIS A 83 -17.59 6.99 -14.21
N ARG A 84 -17.03 7.04 -15.42
CA ARG A 84 -16.02 8.05 -15.83
C ARG A 84 -16.45 9.50 -15.63
N VAL A 85 -17.75 9.79 -15.82
CA VAL A 85 -18.30 11.15 -15.66
C VAL A 85 -18.37 11.52 -14.18
N GLU A 86 -18.82 10.61 -13.32
CA GLU A 86 -18.86 10.82 -11.86
C GLU A 86 -17.43 10.97 -11.31
N LEU A 87 -16.54 10.08 -11.72
CA LEU A 87 -15.13 10.07 -11.30
C LEU A 87 -14.42 11.37 -11.70
N LYS A 88 -14.54 11.80 -12.96
CA LYS A 88 -13.93 13.05 -13.43
C LYS A 88 -14.46 14.27 -12.67
N LYS A 89 -15.78 14.35 -12.47
CA LYS A 89 -16.41 15.43 -11.70
C LYS A 89 -15.89 15.45 -10.26
N PHE A 90 -15.79 14.29 -9.62
CA PHE A 90 -15.25 14.16 -8.26
C PHE A 90 -13.80 14.63 -8.19
N VAL A 91 -12.92 14.11 -9.05
CA VAL A 91 -11.49 14.49 -9.05
C VAL A 91 -11.33 15.99 -9.23
N MET A 92 -12.10 16.61 -10.13
CA MET A 92 -12.06 18.05 -10.35
C MET A 92 -12.55 18.87 -9.13
N ALA A 93 -13.60 18.38 -8.46
CA ALA A 93 -14.22 19.03 -7.30
C ALA A 93 -13.33 18.92 -6.05
N GLU A 94 -12.77 17.75 -5.78
CA GLU A 94 -12.01 17.45 -4.56
C GLU A 94 -10.48 17.49 -4.77
N ARG A 95 -9.98 17.99 -5.91
CA ARG A 95 -8.54 17.99 -6.26
C ARG A 95 -7.63 18.52 -5.15
N ARG A 96 -8.07 19.52 -4.39
CA ARG A 96 -7.29 20.11 -3.29
C ARG A 96 -7.10 19.11 -2.16
N THR A 97 -8.15 18.37 -1.82
CA THR A 97 -8.13 17.31 -0.81
C THR A 97 -7.23 16.16 -1.26
N LEU A 98 -7.35 15.73 -2.52
CA LEU A 98 -6.50 14.67 -3.08
C LEU A 98 -5.03 15.08 -3.08
N ILE A 99 -4.71 16.28 -3.54
CA ILE A 99 -3.34 16.83 -3.53
C ILE A 99 -2.82 16.96 -2.09
N ALA A 100 -3.64 17.42 -1.14
CA ALA A 100 -3.22 17.52 0.26
C ALA A 100 -2.89 16.15 0.86
N ALA A 101 -3.71 15.12 0.58
CA ALA A 101 -3.43 13.74 0.99
C ALA A 101 -2.10 13.24 0.42
N GLU A 102 -1.83 13.51 -0.86
CA GLU A 102 -0.57 13.14 -1.50
C GLU A 102 0.64 13.90 -0.95
N ILE A 103 0.51 15.19 -0.67
CA ILE A 103 1.57 15.98 -0.05
C ILE A 103 1.88 15.41 1.34
N ILE A 104 0.88 15.08 2.15
CA ILE A 104 1.07 14.48 3.48
C ILE A 104 1.80 13.14 3.36
N PHE A 105 1.38 12.29 2.42
CA PHE A 105 2.04 11.02 2.13
C PHE A 105 3.51 11.24 1.77
N LEU A 106 3.79 12.09 0.77
CA LEU A 106 5.15 12.34 0.27
C LEU A 106 6.05 12.99 1.32
N VAL A 107 5.55 13.98 2.07
CA VAL A 107 6.32 14.63 3.14
C VAL A 107 6.68 13.63 4.23
N MET A 108 5.72 12.81 4.67
CA MET A 108 5.98 11.80 5.70
C MET A 108 6.94 10.72 5.20
N PHE A 109 6.74 10.23 3.97
CA PHE A 109 7.60 9.21 3.37
C PHE A 109 9.04 9.72 3.21
N LEU A 110 9.23 10.90 2.61
CA LEU A 110 10.56 11.48 2.40
C LEU A 110 11.24 11.83 3.73
N GLY A 111 10.49 12.35 4.70
CA GLY A 111 10.99 12.63 6.04
C GLY A 111 11.53 11.37 6.72
N TRP A 112 10.79 10.26 6.68
CA TRP A 112 11.23 9.00 7.26
C TRP A 112 12.31 8.28 6.45
N ALA A 113 12.27 8.36 5.12
CA ALA A 113 13.34 7.85 4.27
C ALA A 113 14.65 8.59 4.54
N MET A 114 14.59 9.91 4.74
CA MET A 114 15.74 10.72 5.14
C MET A 114 16.23 10.33 6.54
N PHE A 115 15.32 10.18 7.51
CA PHE A 115 15.67 9.71 8.86
C PHE A 115 16.40 8.36 8.82
N ARG A 116 15.85 7.36 8.12
CA ARG A 116 16.48 6.04 7.93
C ARG A 116 17.79 6.11 7.14
N SER A 117 18.00 7.12 6.31
CA SER A 117 19.25 7.24 5.54
C SER A 117 20.48 7.60 6.40
N TYR A 118 20.28 8.14 7.60
CA TYR A 118 21.38 8.43 8.53
C TYR A 118 21.96 7.17 9.16
N ASP A 119 21.13 6.16 9.41
CA ASP A 119 21.53 4.85 9.90
C ASP A 119 20.71 3.74 9.22
N PRO A 120 21.09 3.35 7.99
CA PRO A 120 20.37 2.36 7.21
C PRO A 120 20.79 0.92 7.54
N ALA A 121 21.77 0.74 8.44
CA ALA A 121 22.24 -0.58 8.84
C ALA A 121 21.09 -1.40 9.45
N ILE A 122 21.16 -2.71 9.25
CA ILE A 122 20.15 -3.69 9.68
C ILE A 122 20.85 -4.66 10.63
N ASP A 123 21.42 -4.12 11.70
CA ASP A 123 22.28 -4.85 12.65
C ASP A 123 21.86 -4.63 14.11
N HIS A 124 20.74 -3.95 14.35
CA HIS A 124 20.27 -3.62 15.69
C HIS A 124 19.06 -4.47 16.12
N THR A 125 19.12 -5.01 17.33
CA THR A 125 18.02 -5.73 18.02
C THR A 125 17.30 -6.76 17.14
N GLU A 126 16.04 -6.50 16.80
CA GLU A 126 15.16 -7.40 16.06
C GLU A 126 15.27 -7.19 14.54
N GLN A 127 15.96 -6.14 14.08
CA GLN A 127 16.08 -5.82 12.65
C GLN A 127 16.67 -6.97 11.82
N PRO A 128 17.71 -7.71 12.27
CA PRO A 128 18.22 -8.85 11.51
C PRO A 128 17.17 -9.96 11.34
N MET A 129 16.34 -10.19 12.36
CA MET A 129 15.24 -11.16 12.29
C MET A 129 14.14 -10.69 11.34
N ASP A 130 13.72 -9.43 11.47
CA ASP A 130 12.72 -8.83 10.57
C ASP A 130 13.18 -8.90 9.11
N PHE A 131 14.46 -8.60 8.87
CA PHE A 131 15.04 -8.64 7.54
C PHE A 131 15.14 -10.07 7.00
N ALA A 132 15.40 -11.05 7.86
CA ALA A 132 15.38 -12.45 7.45
C ALA A 132 13.96 -12.92 7.07
N PHE A 133 12.94 -12.58 7.85
CA PHE A 133 11.53 -12.86 7.50
C PHE A 133 11.09 -12.12 6.24
N PHE A 134 11.59 -10.90 6.04
CA PHE A 134 11.38 -10.13 4.81
C PHE A 134 11.99 -10.80 3.58
N ASN A 135 13.27 -11.23 3.65
CA ASN A 135 13.89 -11.98 2.56
C ASN A 135 13.22 -13.33 2.33
N ALA A 136 12.89 -14.08 3.39
CA ALA A 136 12.15 -15.34 3.27
C ALA A 136 10.81 -15.14 2.55
N SER A 137 10.12 -14.03 2.81
CA SER A 137 8.86 -13.69 2.12
C SER A 137 9.05 -13.28 0.66
N ILE A 138 10.19 -12.67 0.30
CA ILE A 138 10.55 -12.31 -1.08
C ILE A 138 10.90 -13.56 -1.89
N GLU A 139 11.69 -14.46 -1.31
CA GLU A 139 12.15 -15.70 -1.96
C GLU A 139 11.05 -16.79 -2.02
N ALA A 140 10.02 -16.68 -1.18
CA ALA A 140 8.95 -17.66 -1.11
C ALA A 140 8.14 -17.72 -2.42
N THR A 141 8.06 -18.91 -3.00
CA THR A 141 7.20 -19.18 -4.16
C THR A 141 5.80 -19.61 -3.77
N SER A 142 5.60 -20.12 -2.56
CA SER A 142 4.29 -20.44 -2.00
C SER A 142 3.91 -19.44 -0.92
N GLY A 143 2.66 -19.48 -0.45
CA GLY A 143 2.20 -18.65 0.66
C GLY A 143 2.75 -19.09 2.01
N GLN A 144 3.77 -19.96 2.06
CA GLN A 144 4.36 -20.52 3.27
C GLN A 144 5.88 -20.28 3.23
N PRO A 145 6.36 -19.07 3.58
CA PRO A 145 7.79 -18.79 3.59
C PRO A 145 8.55 -19.72 4.55
N GLU A 146 9.72 -20.18 4.11
CA GLU A 146 10.59 -21.04 4.92
C GLU A 146 11.12 -20.26 6.13
N ASP A 147 11.11 -20.90 7.30
CA ASP A 147 11.68 -20.33 8.51
C ASP A 147 13.20 -20.25 8.37
N PRO A 148 13.79 -19.05 8.42
CA PRO A 148 15.22 -18.92 8.20
C PRO A 148 16.05 -19.60 9.31
N TRP A 149 15.47 -19.82 10.50
CA TRP A 149 16.14 -20.42 11.66
C TRP A 149 15.91 -21.93 11.76
N LEU A 150 14.90 -22.46 11.07
CA LEU A 150 14.56 -23.88 11.10
C LEU A 150 14.25 -24.40 9.69
N ARG A 151 15.30 -24.91 9.05
CA ARG A 151 15.24 -25.42 7.67
C ARG A 151 14.13 -26.44 7.48
N GLY A 152 13.37 -26.30 6.40
CA GLY A 152 12.28 -27.19 6.01
C GLY A 152 10.96 -26.92 6.72
N GLU A 153 10.94 -26.05 7.73
CA GLU A 153 9.72 -25.62 8.42
C GLU A 153 9.27 -24.25 7.92
N THR A 154 8.01 -23.92 8.17
CA THR A 154 7.43 -22.62 7.83
C THR A 154 7.53 -21.64 8.99
N ILE A 155 7.61 -20.34 8.72
CA ILE A 155 7.65 -19.30 9.77
C ILE A 155 6.46 -19.45 10.73
N SER A 156 6.74 -19.74 12.00
CA SER A 156 5.72 -19.85 13.08
C SER A 156 5.45 -18.50 13.77
N TYR A 157 5.45 -17.41 13.01
CA TYR A 157 5.20 -16.04 13.46
C TYR A 157 4.32 -15.29 12.46
N TYR A 158 3.77 -14.14 12.85
CA TYR A 158 3.02 -13.31 11.92
C TYR A 158 3.95 -12.75 10.84
N TYR A 159 3.86 -13.27 9.61
CA TYR A 159 4.70 -12.83 8.49
C TYR A 159 3.98 -12.05 7.40
N PHE A 160 2.65 -11.93 7.47
CA PHE A 160 1.86 -11.35 6.37
C PHE A 160 2.21 -9.88 6.07
N GLY A 161 2.71 -9.13 7.06
CA GLY A 161 3.27 -7.79 6.86
C GLY A 161 4.52 -7.81 5.96
N TYR A 162 5.46 -8.73 6.24
CA TYR A 162 6.65 -8.93 5.40
C TYR A 162 6.27 -9.44 4.01
N TRP A 163 5.26 -10.31 3.90
CA TRP A 163 4.73 -10.78 2.62
C TRP A 163 4.21 -9.64 1.75
N MET A 164 3.36 -8.76 2.31
CA MET A 164 2.81 -7.63 1.56
C MET A 164 3.91 -6.68 1.06
N LEU A 165 4.87 -6.34 1.91
CA LEU A 165 5.96 -5.42 1.55
C LEU A 165 7.01 -6.11 0.66
N GLY A 166 7.20 -7.41 0.82
CA GLY A 166 8.05 -8.24 -0.04
C GLY A 166 7.50 -8.31 -1.47
N ALA A 167 6.18 -8.43 -1.62
CA ALA A 167 5.53 -8.31 -2.93
C ALA A 167 5.77 -6.94 -3.59
N VAL A 168 5.77 -5.85 -2.82
CA VAL A 168 6.15 -4.52 -3.34
C VAL A 168 7.62 -4.48 -3.77
N SER A 169 8.52 -5.13 -3.01
CA SER A 169 9.93 -5.30 -3.38
C SER A 169 10.08 -6.03 -4.71
N GLU A 170 9.42 -7.17 -4.87
CA GLU A 170 9.44 -7.98 -6.09
C GLU A 170 8.90 -7.22 -7.31
N ILE A 171 7.74 -6.55 -7.17
CA ILE A 171 7.16 -5.76 -8.25
C ILE A 171 8.10 -4.63 -8.66
N SER A 172 8.58 -3.85 -7.68
CA SER A 172 9.45 -2.70 -7.92
C SER A 172 10.85 -3.07 -8.42
N GLY A 173 11.31 -4.30 -8.15
CA GLY A 173 12.68 -4.73 -8.43
C GLY A 173 13.73 -4.03 -7.56
N VAL A 174 13.31 -3.43 -6.44
CA VAL A 174 14.22 -2.79 -5.49
C VAL A 174 14.87 -3.87 -4.63
N PRO A 175 16.21 -3.89 -4.48
CA PRO A 175 16.89 -4.90 -3.66
C PRO A 175 16.43 -4.86 -2.19
N SER A 176 16.39 -6.03 -1.54
CA SER A 176 15.79 -6.21 -0.22
C SER A 176 16.38 -5.29 0.86
N ASN A 177 17.69 -5.06 0.85
CA ASN A 177 18.37 -4.17 1.80
C ASN A 177 17.87 -2.70 1.71
N TYR A 178 17.44 -2.25 0.53
CA TYR A 178 16.80 -0.95 0.35
C TYR A 178 15.31 -1.00 0.64
N SER A 179 14.59 -1.99 0.11
CA SER A 179 13.13 -2.06 0.27
C SER A 179 12.70 -2.33 1.71
N TYR A 180 13.52 -3.00 2.54
CA TYR A 180 13.29 -3.10 3.98
C TYR A 180 13.25 -1.70 4.64
N ASN A 181 14.29 -0.89 4.39
CA ASN A 181 14.37 0.49 4.88
C ASN A 181 13.24 1.38 4.35
N LEU A 182 12.89 1.23 3.07
CA LEU A 182 11.79 1.98 2.44
C LEU A 182 10.42 1.53 2.95
N SER A 183 10.28 0.27 3.36
CA SER A 183 9.07 -0.24 4.00
C SER A 183 8.85 0.41 5.36
N LEU A 184 9.92 0.55 6.16
CA LEU A 184 9.88 1.28 7.44
C LEU A 184 9.52 2.75 7.25
N ALA A 185 9.90 3.37 6.13
CA ALA A 185 9.46 4.72 5.78
C ALA A 185 8.02 4.78 5.24
N LEU A 186 7.58 3.73 4.54
CA LEU A 186 6.25 3.65 3.95
C LEU A 186 5.16 3.53 5.01
N ILE A 187 5.35 2.69 6.03
CA ILE A 187 4.34 2.44 7.08
C ILE A 187 3.77 3.74 7.70
N PRO A 188 4.59 4.66 8.24
CA PRO A 188 4.08 5.91 8.80
C PRO A 188 3.54 6.87 7.74
N ALA A 189 4.04 6.83 6.51
CA ALA A 189 3.48 7.62 5.41
C ALA A 189 2.05 7.19 5.05
N LEU A 190 1.81 5.89 4.96
CA LEU A 190 0.48 5.32 4.79
C LEU A 190 -0.43 5.66 5.98
N GLY A 191 0.10 5.56 7.20
CA GLY A 191 -0.60 5.95 8.43
C GLY A 191 -1.01 7.43 8.43
N ALA A 192 -0.10 8.34 8.07
CA ALA A 192 -0.37 9.77 8.01
C ALA A 192 -1.43 10.12 6.95
N MET A 193 -1.35 9.54 5.75
CA MET A 193 -2.34 9.73 4.70
C MET A 193 -3.72 9.20 5.10
N GLY A 194 -3.77 8.02 5.74
CA GLY A 194 -4.99 7.42 6.25
C GLY A 194 -5.62 8.22 7.38
N LEU A 195 -4.82 8.69 8.34
CA LEU A 195 -5.27 9.58 9.43
C LEU A 195 -5.82 10.89 8.89
N PHE A 196 -5.17 11.50 7.88
CA PHE A 196 -5.70 12.66 7.20
C PHE A 196 -7.09 12.40 6.61
N GLY A 197 -7.26 11.28 5.89
CA GLY A 197 -8.55 10.88 5.33
C GLY A 197 -9.65 10.72 6.38
N LEU A 198 -9.32 10.08 7.50
CA LEU A 198 -10.22 9.91 8.64
C LEU A 198 -10.64 11.26 9.24
N VAL A 199 -9.67 12.13 9.56
CA VAL A 199 -9.93 13.45 10.12
C VAL A 199 -10.73 14.32 9.15
N PHE A 200 -10.43 14.27 7.86
CA PHE A 200 -11.19 14.96 6.82
C PHE A 200 -12.64 14.47 6.77
N ALA A 201 -12.87 13.15 6.84
CA ALA A 201 -14.20 12.58 6.86
C ALA A 201 -15.00 13.04 8.08
N MET A 202 -14.38 13.02 9.27
CA MET A 202 -15.00 13.49 10.51
C MET A 202 -15.36 14.98 10.42
N ALA A 203 -14.40 15.83 10.03
CA ALA A 203 -14.61 17.28 9.92
C ALA A 203 -15.73 17.65 8.95
N ARG A 204 -15.83 16.94 7.81
CA ARG A 204 -16.89 17.19 6.82
C ARG A 204 -18.28 16.71 7.29
N SER A 205 -18.32 15.58 8.01
CA SER A 205 -19.56 15.07 8.58
C SER A 205 -20.14 15.99 9.66
N GLU A 206 -19.29 16.53 10.53
CA GLU A 206 -19.71 17.47 11.58
C GLU A 206 -20.01 18.86 11.03
N GLY A 207 -19.20 19.37 10.09
CA GLY A 207 -19.46 20.67 9.47
C GLY A 207 -20.81 20.76 8.75
N ALA A 208 -21.31 19.65 8.20
CA ALA A 208 -22.65 19.57 7.64
C ALA A 208 -23.76 19.70 8.71
N LYS A 209 -23.57 19.06 9.87
CA LYS A 209 -24.52 19.14 11.00
C LYS A 209 -24.58 20.55 11.60
N TRP A 210 -23.42 21.19 11.79
CA TRP A 210 -23.36 22.56 12.33
C TRP A 210 -24.02 23.59 11.41
N LYS A 211 -23.81 23.49 10.08
CA LYS A 211 -24.55 24.34 9.13
C LYS A 211 -26.05 24.12 9.21
N PHE A 212 -26.50 22.87 9.33
CA PHE A 212 -27.93 22.59 9.53
C PHE A 212 -28.44 23.22 10.83
N ALA A 213 -27.77 23.02 11.96
CA ALA A 213 -28.20 23.55 13.26
C ALA A 213 -28.20 25.09 13.38
N VAL A 214 -27.37 25.79 12.60
CA VAL A 214 -27.29 27.28 12.63
C VAL A 214 -28.29 27.93 11.67
N PHE A 215 -28.67 27.25 10.58
CA PHE A 215 -29.55 27.80 9.55
C PHE A 215 -30.97 27.20 9.55
N THR A 216 -31.31 26.37 10.53
CA THR A 216 -32.67 25.86 10.80
C THR A 216 -33.10 26.30 12.19
#